data_AF-A0A842VXH3-F1
#
_entry.id   AF-A0A842VXH3-F1
#
_cell.length_a   1.000
_cell.length_b   1.000
_cell.length_c   1.000
_cell.angle_alpha   90.00
_cell.angle_beta   90.00
_cell.angle_gamma   90.00
#
_symmetry.space_group_name_H-M   'P 1'
#
loop_
_entity.id
_entity.type
_entity.pdbx_description
1 polymer ?
#
loop_
_entity_poly.entity_id
_entity_poly.type
_entity_poly.pdbx_seq_one_letter_code
_entity_poly.pdbx_strand_id
1 'polypeptide(L)' 'MEKRNLKIPIDILGDRTFSILEATVYYLKNNKKLSYRKIAKILNRDDRTIFTVYKRAKKKLLKKRDK' A
#
# COMPACT_ATOMS: atom_id res chain seq x y z
N MET A 1 -0.05 -9.48 21.99
CA MET A 1 -0.18 -9.16 20.56
C MET A 1 0.93 -9.88 19.81
N GLU A 2 0.58 -10.84 18.94
CA GLU A 2 1.55 -11.59 18.15
C GLU A 2 2.22 -10.66 17.12
N LYS A 3 3.54 -10.46 17.23
CA LYS A 3 4.31 -9.63 16.29
C LYS A 3 4.31 -10.32 14.92
N ARG A 4 3.58 -9.76 13.95
CA ARG A 4 3.65 -10.21 12.56
C ARG A 4 4.91 -9.63 11.92
N ASN A 5 5.90 -10.48 11.65
CA ASN A 5 7.14 -10.10 10.95
C ASN A 5 6.86 -9.82 9.47
N LEU A 6 6.34 -8.63 9.18
CA LEU A 6 6.10 -8.17 7.83
C LEU A 6 7.29 -7.31 7.37
N LYS A 7 8.10 -7.88 6.48
CA LYS A 7 9.25 -7.17 5.90
C LYS A 7 8.79 -6.32 4.72
N ILE A 8 8.99 -5.01 4.85
CA ILE A 8 8.72 -4.03 3.80
C ILE A 8 10.07 -3.39 3.43
N PRO A 9 10.48 -3.44 2.14
CA PRO A 9 11.70 -2.77 1.69
C PRO A 9 11.57 -1.26 1.86
N ILE A 10 12.59 -0.60 2.39
CA ILE A 10 12.55 0.84 2.66
C ILE A 10 12.48 1.68 1.39
N ASP A 11 12.98 1.15 0.27
CA ASP A 11 13.04 1.81 -1.03
C ASP A 11 11.66 2.25 -1.55
N ILE A 12 10.58 1.52 -1.22
CA ILE A 12 9.23 1.90 -1.66
C ILE A 12 8.75 3.20 -1.00
N LEU A 13 9.33 3.57 0.14
CA LEU A 13 9.01 4.79 0.88
C LEU A 13 9.88 5.98 0.44
N GLY A 14 10.88 5.76 -0.42
CA GLY A 14 11.73 6.82 -0.96
C GLY A 14 10.99 7.75 -1.92
N ASP A 15 9.93 7.26 -2.56
CA ASP A 15 9.14 8.06 -3.51
C ASP A 15 8.15 9.00 -2.79
N ARG A 16 8.54 10.27 -2.65
CA ARG A 16 7.75 11.32 -2.00
C ARG A 16 6.46 11.69 -2.75
N THR A 17 6.20 11.12 -3.93
CA THR A 17 4.93 11.27 -4.65
C THR A 17 3.78 10.56 -3.91
N PHE A 18 4.10 9.48 -3.19
CA PHE A 18 3.14 8.66 -2.46
C PHE A 18 3.22 8.94 -0.96
N SER A 19 2.08 8.83 -0.27
CA SER A 19 2.12 8.73 1.20
C SER A 19 2.66 7.37 1.62
N ILE A 20 3.18 7.28 2.85
CA ILE A 20 3.67 6.02 3.45
C ILE A 20 2.61 4.92 3.34
N LEU A 21 1.35 5.26 3.60
CA LEU A 21 0.24 4.32 3.52
C LEU A 21 -0.08 3.91 2.08
N GLU A 22 -0.02 4.84 1.13
CA GLU A 22 -0.20 4.56 -0.30
C GLU A 22 0.87 3.60 -0.83
N ALA A 23 2.15 3.89 -0.56
CA ALA A 23 3.27 3.04 -0.94
C ALA A 23 3.16 1.65 -0.30
N THR A 24 2.85 1.60 1.00
CA THR A 24 2.69 0.34 1.74
C THR A 24 1.54 -0.50 1.18
N VAL A 25 0.35 0.09 1.01
CA VAL A 25 -0.82 -0.62 0.49
C VAL A 25 -0.59 -1.10 -0.94
N TYR A 26 0.03 -0.28 -1.79
CA TYR A 26 0.36 -0.64 -3.16
C TYR A 26 1.33 -1.83 -3.21
N TYR A 27 2.39 -1.81 -2.40
CA TYR A 27 3.36 -2.90 -2.30
C TYR A 27 2.72 -4.20 -1.76
N LEU A 28 1.92 -4.11 -0.69
CA LEU A 28 1.23 -5.28 -0.14
C LEU A 28 0.24 -5.90 -1.14
N LYS A 29 -0.39 -5.07 -1.97
CA LYS A 29 -1.33 -5.55 -2.99
C LYS A 29 -0.62 -6.14 -4.21
N ASN A 30 0.39 -5.47 -4.75
CA ASN A 30 1.03 -5.86 -6.01
C ASN A 30 2.20 -6.82 -5.82
N ASN A 31 3.09 -6.55 -4.87
CA ASN A 31 4.28 -7.38 -4.66
C ASN A 31 3.96 -8.59 -3.78
N LYS A 32 3.12 -8.44 -2.74
CA LYS A 32 2.74 -9.54 -1.85
C LYS A 32 1.41 -10.22 -2.24
N LYS A 33 0.72 -9.74 -3.29
CA LYS A 33 -0.54 -10.29 -3.82
C LYS A 33 -1.64 -10.51 -2.76
N LEU A 34 -1.67 -9.70 -1.71
CA LEU A 34 -2.64 -9.86 -0.61
C LEU A 34 -4.04 -9.35 -1.00
N SER A 35 -5.07 -9.93 -0.38
CA SER A 35 -6.44 -9.42 -0.50
C SER A 35 -6.63 -8.14 0.31
N TYR A 36 -7.56 -7.27 -0.08
CA TYR A 36 -7.84 -6.04 0.65
C TYR A 36 -8.22 -6.32 2.11
N ARG A 37 -9.02 -7.36 2.35
CA ARG A 37 -9.39 -7.81 3.70
C ARG A 37 -8.18 -8.24 4.54
N LYS A 38 -7.18 -8.90 3.94
CA LYS A 38 -5.95 -9.28 4.65
C LYS A 38 -5.07 -8.07 4.95
N ILE A 39 -4.96 -7.14 4.00
CA ILE A 39 -4.23 -5.87 4.19
C ILE A 39 -4.90 -5.02 5.28
N ALA A 40 -6.22 -4.93 5.27
CA ALA A 40 -7.04 -4.25 6.27
C ALA A 40 -6.77 -4.79 7.69
N LYS A 41 -6.78 -6.12 7.84
CA LYS A 41 -6.42 -6.79 9.11
C LYS A 41 -4.98 -6.54 9.54
N ILE A 42 -4.03 -6.49 8.60
CA ILE A 42 -2.61 -6.27 8.90
C ILE A 42 -2.36 -4.83 9.35
N LEU A 43 -2.97 -3.86 8.68
CA LEU A 43 -2.78 -2.44 8.94
C LEU A 43 -3.75 -1.89 10.00
N ASN A 44 -4.64 -2.75 10.54
CA ASN A 44 -5.72 -2.39 11.45
C ASN A 44 -6.54 -1.20 10.91
N ARG A 45 -7.04 -1.35 9.69
CA ARG A 45 -7.85 -0.36 8.96
C ARG A 45 -9.07 -1.03 8.35
N ASP A 46 -10.07 -0.22 8.04
CA ASP A 46 -11.23 -0.65 7.28
C ASP A 46 -10.85 -1.00 5.83
N ASP A 47 -11.53 -1.98 5.24
CA ASP A 47 -11.28 -2.45 3.88
C ASP A 47 -11.61 -1.37 2.82
N ARG A 48 -12.60 -0.50 3.08
CA ARG A 48 -12.92 0.66 2.23
C ARG A 48 -11.78 1.67 2.22
N THR A 49 -11.11 1.86 3.36
CA THR A 49 -9.91 2.71 3.45
C THR A 49 -8.80 2.13 2.60
N ILE A 50 -8.50 0.83 2.72
CA ILE A 50 -7.45 0.17 1.93
C ILE A 50 -7.74 0.29 0.43
N PHE A 51 -8.98 0.05 0.02
CA PHE A 51 -9.37 0.18 -1.38
C PHE A 51 -9.18 1.60 -1.93
N THR A 52 -9.61 2.61 -1.17
CA THR A 52 -9.48 4.01 -1.55
C THR A 52 -8.02 4.44 -1.68
N VAL A 53 -7.19 4.06 -0.70
CA VAL A 53 -5.75 4.31 -0.72
C VAL A 53 -5.10 3.65 -1.92
N TYR A 54 -5.41 2.39 -2.20
CA TYR A 54 -4.88 1.67 -3.35
C TYR A 54 -5.25 2.36 -4.67
N LYS A 55 -6.51 2.78 -4.84
CA LYS A 55 -6.94 3.54 -6.03
C LYS A 55 -6.20 4.85 -6.18
N ARG A 56 -5.99 5.61 -5.09
CA ARG A 56 -5.22 6.87 -5.11
C ARG A 56 -3.77 6.64 -5.51
N ALA A 57 -3.11 5.64 -4.92
CA ALA A 57 -1.75 5.25 -5.28
C ALA A 57 -1.65 4.87 -6.78
N LYS A 58 -2.58 4.05 -7.28
CA LYS A 58 -2.61 3.67 -8.70
C LYS A 58 -2.79 4.88 -9.62
N LYS A 59 -3.67 5.83 -9.27
CA LYS A 59 -3.89 7.06 -10.05
C LYS A 59 -2.62 7.94 -10.09
N LYS A 60 -1.92 8.09 -8.96
CA LYS A 60 -0.66 8.83 -8.90
C LYS A 60 0.44 8.17 -9.72
N LEU A 61 0.51 6.84 -9.72
CA LEU A 61 1.49 6.10 -10.53
C LEU A 61 1.25 6.29 -12.04
N LEU A 62 -0.01 6.27 -12.48
CA LEU A 62 -0.36 6.55 -13.88
C LEU A 62 0.09 7.97 -14.27
N LYS A 63 -0.27 8.98 -13.47
CA LYS A 63 0.17 10.36 -13.68
C LYS A 63 1.69 10.54 -13.72
N LYS A 64 2.44 9.74 -12.96
CA LYS A 64 3.91 9.77 -12.95
C LYS A 64 4.51 9.16 -14.22
N ARG A 65 3.85 8.18 -14.83
CA ARG A 65 4.31 7.55 -16.08
C ARG A 65 4.06 8.42 -17.31
N ASP A 66 3.03 9.26 -17.25
CA ASP A 66 2.65 10.17 -18.34
C ASP A 66 3.47 11.49 -18.32
N LYS A 67 4.44 11.62 -17.40
CA LYS A 67 5.24 12.83 -17.17
C LYS A 67 6.72 12.51 -17.34
#